data_AF-A0AA51HJP9-F1
#
_entry.id   AF-A0AA51HJP9-F1
#
_cell.length_a   1.000
_cell.length_b   1.000
_cell.length_c   1.000
_cell.angle_alpha   90.00
_cell.angle_beta   90.00
_cell.angle_gamma   90.00
#
_symmetry.space_group_name_H-M   'P 1'
#
loop_
_entity.id
_entity.type
_entity.pdbx_description
1 polymer ?
#
loop_
_entity_poly.entity_id
_entity_poly.type
_entity_poly.pdbx_seq_one_letter_code
_entity_poly.pdbx_strand_id
1 'polypeptide(L)'
;MIKIEVLFDKINYGEIADTIIPVIIDRLSEREDSGKLIQILDGLDKLPGSIAKTALNTLPESVKEEAAVYFLEKYKDKMKEFINTFAEENQIQAEVSGIKVTKEPKDFYNR
;
A
#
# COMPACT_ATOMS: atom_id res chain seq x y z
N MET A 1 21.30 -10.30 -14.48
CA MET A 1 20.26 -9.71 -13.59
C MET A 1 19.06 -9.38 -14.45
N ILE A 2 17.89 -9.93 -14.13
CA ILE A 2 16.62 -9.69 -14.83
C ILE A 2 15.79 -8.73 -13.98
N LYS A 3 15.11 -7.76 -14.61
CA LYS A 3 14.21 -6.82 -13.94
C LYS A 3 12.76 -7.16 -14.33
N ILE A 4 11.89 -7.25 -13.33
CA ILE A 4 10.45 -7.42 -13.51
C ILE A 4 9.78 -6.14 -13.01
N GLU A 5 8.84 -5.60 -13.79
CA GLU A 5 8.01 -4.47 -13.39
C GLU A 5 6.55 -4.94 -13.29
N VAL A 6 5.92 -4.66 -12.14
CA VAL A 6 4.54 -5.05 -11.86
C VAL A 6 3.74 -3.79 -11.61
N LEU A 7 2.62 -3.64 -12.31
CA LEU A 7 1.69 -2.53 -12.17
C LEU A 7 0.40 -3.00 -11.51
N PHE A 8 -0.06 -2.25 -10.52
CA PHE A 8 -1.32 -2.50 -9.82
C PHE A 8 -2.32 -1.39 -10.14
N ASP A 9 -3.14 -1.59 -11.17
CA ASP A 9 -4.06 -0.55 -11.66
C ASP A 9 -5.40 -0.51 -10.89
N LYS A 10 -5.82 -1.65 -10.34
CA LYS A 10 -7.11 -1.82 -9.66
C LYS A 10 -6.90 -2.40 -8.26
N ILE A 11 -6.67 -1.53 -7.28
CA ILE A 11 -6.53 -1.92 -5.88
C ILE A 11 -7.89 -1.76 -5.18
N ASN A 12 -8.43 -2.84 -4.63
CA ASN A 12 -9.63 -2.78 -3.79
C ASN A 12 -9.25 -2.45 -2.35
N TYR A 13 -9.09 -1.16 -2.06
CA TYR A 13 -8.72 -0.66 -0.73
C TYR A 13 -9.70 -1.09 0.38
N GLY A 14 -10.97 -1.33 0.06
CA GLY A 14 -11.95 -1.81 1.02
C GLY A 14 -11.74 -3.26 1.44
N GLU A 15 -11.20 -4.12 0.58
CA GLU A 15 -10.91 -5.53 0.93
C GLU A 15 -9.66 -5.66 1.80
N ILE A 16 -8.70 -4.77 1.63
CA ILE A 16 -7.45 -4.75 2.41
C ILE A 16 -7.47 -3.71 3.54
N ALA A 17 -8.67 -3.28 3.92
CA ALA A 17 -8.91 -2.21 4.87
C ALA A 17 -8.19 -2.43 6.20
N ASP A 18 -8.39 -3.60 6.81
CA ASP A 18 -7.82 -3.96 8.11
C ASP A 18 -6.29 -3.94 8.12
N THR A 19 -5.68 -4.08 6.94
CA THR A 19 -4.22 -4.05 6.76
C THR A 19 -3.71 -2.64 6.44
N ILE A 20 -4.47 -1.84 5.67
CA ILE A 20 -4.05 -0.52 5.23
C ILE A 20 -4.37 0.58 6.26
N ILE A 21 -5.44 0.45 7.07
CA ILE A 21 -5.82 1.46 8.07
C ILE A 21 -4.68 1.77 9.05
N PRO A 22 -4.00 0.78 9.65
CA PRO A 22 -2.87 1.06 10.55
C PRO A 22 -1.77 1.84 9.85
N VAL A 23 -1.48 1.53 8.59
CA VAL A 23 -0.47 2.24 7.78
C VAL A 23 -0.89 3.69 7.52
N ILE A 24 -2.18 3.94 7.27
CA ILE A 24 -2.71 5.28 7.14
C ILE A 24 -2.55 6.05 8.45
N ILE A 25 -2.89 5.44 9.60
CA ILE A 25 -2.76 6.08 10.92
C ILE A 25 -1.29 6.42 11.23
N ASP A 26 -0.38 5.46 11.07
CA ASP A 26 1.07 5.65 11.26
C ASP A 26 1.56 6.86 10.46
N ARG A 27 1.22 6.89 9.16
CA ARG A 27 1.66 7.90 8.21
C ARG A 27 1.08 9.29 8.45
N LEU A 28 -0.17 9.34 8.91
CA LEU A 28 -0.83 10.61 9.23
C LEU A 28 -0.30 11.17 10.57
N SER A 29 0.09 10.30 11.51
CA SER A 29 0.73 10.71 12.77
C SER A 29 2.12 11.31 12.55
N GLU A 30 2.81 10.94 11.47
CA GLU A 30 4.12 11.48 11.08
C GLU A 30 4.05 12.85 10.37
N ARG A 31 2.86 13.38 10.02
CA ARG A 31 2.70 14.65 9.29
C ARG A 31 2.20 15.78 10.19
N GLU A 32 3.03 16.81 10.39
CA GLU A 32 2.74 17.99 11.23
C GLU A 32 1.67 18.96 10.65
N ASP A 33 1.26 18.81 9.38
CA ASP A 33 0.27 19.67 8.71
C ASP A 33 -1.19 19.31 9.05
N SER A 34 -1.69 19.97 10.09
CA SER A 34 -2.73 19.51 11.01
C SER A 34 -4.17 19.95 10.70
N GLY A 35 -4.47 20.51 9.53
CA GLY A 35 -5.82 21.01 9.24
C GLY A 35 -6.80 19.96 8.70
N LYS A 36 -6.47 19.36 7.55
CA LYS A 36 -7.34 18.43 6.82
C LYS A 36 -7.14 16.97 7.21
N LEU A 37 -5.96 16.65 7.75
CA LEU A 37 -5.57 15.29 8.11
C LEU A 37 -6.09 14.91 9.50
N ILE A 38 -6.18 15.87 10.43
CA ILE A 38 -6.83 15.67 11.76
C ILE A 38 -8.31 15.32 11.60
N GLN A 39 -9.03 15.93 10.65
CA GLN A 39 -10.43 15.60 10.38
C GLN A 39 -10.61 14.16 9.84
N ILE A 40 -9.63 13.65 9.11
CA ILE A 40 -9.63 12.28 8.59
C ILE A 40 -9.29 11.28 9.71
N LEU A 41 -8.30 11.60 10.56
CA LEU A 41 -7.88 10.80 11.72
C LEU A 41 -8.95 10.69 12.80
N ASP A 42 -9.58 11.82 13.17
CA ASP A 42 -10.66 11.85 14.17
C ASP A 42 -11.86 10.99 13.75
N GLY A 43 -12.03 10.82 12.44
CA GLY A 43 -13.00 9.91 11.86
C GLY A 43 -12.56 8.45 11.94
N LEU A 44 -11.29 8.09 11.70
CA LEU A 44 -10.88 6.69 11.53
C LEU A 44 -10.60 5.93 12.84
N ASP A 45 -10.03 6.59 13.84
CA ASP A 45 -9.57 5.95 15.09
C ASP A 45 -10.74 5.55 16.04
N LYS A 46 -11.92 6.14 15.82
CA LYS A 46 -13.13 5.93 16.64
C LYS A 46 -14.15 4.97 16.01
N LEU A 47 -13.82 4.35 14.87
CA LEU A 47 -14.76 3.56 14.08
C LEU A 47 -14.58 2.05 14.29
N PRO A 48 -15.67 1.30 14.57
CA PRO A 48 -15.70 -0.15 14.39
C PRO A 48 -15.17 -0.54 13.00
N GLY A 49 -14.49 -1.69 12.87
CA GLY A 49 -13.86 -2.12 11.60
C GLY A 49 -14.79 -2.11 10.37
N SER A 50 -16.10 -2.32 10.57
CA SER A 50 -17.12 -2.21 9.51
C SER A 50 -17.28 -0.79 8.94
N ILE A 51 -17.08 0.25 9.76
CA ILE A 51 -17.16 1.65 9.33
C ILE A 51 -15.80 2.14 8.83
N ALA A 52 -14.69 1.59 9.34
CA ALA A 52 -13.35 1.90 8.85
C ALA A 52 -13.17 1.54 7.36
N LYS A 53 -13.77 0.43 6.91
CA LYS A 53 -13.88 0.05 5.48
C LYS A 53 -14.66 1.07 4.64
N THR A 54 -15.71 1.65 5.20
CA THR A 54 -16.53 2.67 4.51
C THR A 54 -15.79 4.01 4.48
N ALA A 55 -15.15 4.40 5.57
CA ALA A 55 -14.35 5.62 5.68
C ALA A 55 -13.15 5.60 4.70
N LEU A 56 -12.47 4.46 4.56
CA LEU A 56 -11.44 4.27 3.53
C LEU A 56 -11.95 4.59 2.13
N ASN A 57 -13.13 4.11 1.76
CA ASN A 57 -13.70 4.37 0.43
C ASN A 57 -13.99 5.86 0.19
N THR A 58 -14.20 6.64 1.26
CA THR A 58 -14.42 8.10 1.18
C THR A 58 -13.12 8.91 1.14
N LEU A 59 -11.96 8.30 1.40
CA LEU A 59 -10.68 8.99 1.33
C LEU A 59 -10.33 9.40 -0.10
N PRO A 60 -9.67 10.55 -0.30
CA PRO A 60 -9.12 10.92 -1.59
C PRO A 60 -8.24 9.81 -2.16
N GLU A 61 -8.35 9.56 -3.47
CA GLU A 61 -7.58 8.54 -4.16
C GLU A 61 -6.07 8.71 -3.94
N SER A 62 -5.60 9.95 -3.95
CA SER A 62 -4.19 10.28 -3.70
C SER A 62 -3.69 9.77 -2.35
N VAL A 63 -4.51 9.85 -1.28
CA VAL A 63 -4.14 9.38 0.07
C VAL A 63 -4.08 7.86 0.10
N LYS A 64 -5.04 7.18 -0.53
CA LYS A 64 -5.07 5.71 -0.62
C LYS A 64 -3.88 5.15 -1.40
N GLU A 65 -3.55 5.76 -2.54
CA GLU A 65 -2.37 5.40 -3.34
C GLU A 65 -1.08 5.58 -2.54
N GLU A 66 -0.94 6.70 -1.85
CA GLU A 66 0.26 7.00 -1.08
C GLU A 66 0.44 6.05 0.11
N ALA A 67 -0.67 5.65 0.74
CA ALA A 67 -0.68 4.61 1.77
C ALA A 67 -0.33 3.23 1.22
N ALA A 68 -0.83 2.87 0.04
CA ALA A 68 -0.44 1.62 -0.63
C ALA A 68 1.04 1.58 -0.99
N VAL A 69 1.59 2.67 -1.53
CA VAL A 69 3.03 2.76 -1.81
C VAL A 69 3.85 2.58 -0.54
N TYR A 70 3.47 3.28 0.54
CA TYR A 70 4.15 3.14 1.83
C TYR A 70 4.02 1.71 2.40
N PHE A 71 2.84 1.10 2.32
CA PHE A 71 2.62 -0.28 2.72
C PHE A 71 3.57 -1.22 1.95
N LEU A 72 3.63 -1.12 0.63
CA LEU A 72 4.51 -1.94 -0.20
C LEU A 72 5.99 -1.72 0.15
N GLU A 73 6.40 -0.47 0.39
CA GLU A 73 7.77 -0.17 0.84
C GLU A 73 8.07 -0.78 2.23
N LYS A 74 7.14 -0.67 3.19
CA LYS A 74 7.28 -1.22 4.55
C LYS A 74 7.37 -2.75 4.55
N TYR A 75 6.68 -3.41 3.63
CA TYR A 75 6.61 -4.88 3.58
C TYR A 75 7.40 -5.52 2.43
N LYS A 76 8.24 -4.75 1.71
CA LYS A 76 9.00 -5.27 0.56
C LYS A 76 9.94 -6.42 0.90
N ASP A 77 10.53 -6.42 2.09
CA ASP A 77 11.41 -7.53 2.48
C ASP A 77 10.63 -8.82 2.73
N LYS A 78 9.39 -8.72 3.26
CA LYS A 78 8.51 -9.89 3.36
C LYS A 78 8.07 -10.39 1.99
N MET A 79 7.80 -9.48 1.04
CA MET A 79 7.49 -9.87 -0.34
C MET A 79 8.69 -10.58 -0.99
N LYS A 80 9.91 -10.07 -0.77
CA LYS A 80 11.15 -10.67 -1.26
C LYS A 80 11.35 -12.07 -0.68
N GLU A 81 11.18 -12.23 0.63
CA GLU A 81 11.25 -13.51 1.32
C GLU A 81 10.23 -14.50 0.72
N PHE A 82 8.98 -14.09 0.57
CA PHE A 82 7.93 -14.93 -0.03
C PHE A 82 8.30 -15.41 -1.46
N ILE A 83 8.80 -14.52 -2.32
CA ILE A 83 9.19 -14.90 -3.69
C ILE A 83 10.38 -15.86 -3.68
N ASN A 84 11.36 -15.64 -2.80
CA ASN A 84 12.53 -16.51 -2.69
C ASN A 84 12.14 -17.89 -2.15
N THR A 85 11.29 -17.96 -1.12
CA THR A 85 10.73 -19.22 -0.62
C THR A 85 9.98 -19.97 -1.72
N PHE A 86 9.14 -19.27 -2.50
CA PHE A 86 8.47 -19.87 -3.64
C PHE A 86 9.45 -20.44 -4.67
N ALA A 87 10.54 -19.72 -4.97
CA ALA A 87 11.57 -20.19 -5.90
C ALA A 87 12.25 -21.47 -5.36
N GLU A 88 12.63 -21.49 -4.09
CA GLU A 88 13.24 -22.64 -3.41
C GLU A 88 12.32 -23.86 -3.42
N GLU A 89 11.05 -23.70 -3.04
CA GLU A 89 10.04 -24.78 -3.01
C GLU A 89 9.80 -25.39 -4.40
N ASN A 90 9.98 -24.60 -5.46
CA ASN A 90 9.84 -25.03 -6.84
C ASN A 90 11.18 -25.39 -7.51
N GLN A 91 12.26 -25.51 -6.73
CA GLN A 91 13.60 -25.86 -7.21
C GLN A 91 14.14 -24.92 -8.31
N ILE A 92 13.69 -23.66 -8.30
CA ILE A 92 14.13 -22.61 -9.21
C ILE A 92 15.39 -21.97 -8.63
N GLN A 93 16.51 -22.02 -9.35
CA GLN A 93 17.76 -21.37 -8.97
C GLN A 93 17.72 -19.86 -9.30
N ALA A 94 16.92 -19.11 -8.56
CA ALA A 94 16.80 -17.66 -8.69
C ALA A 94 16.63 -17.01 -7.31
N GLU A 95 17.14 -15.79 -7.17
CA GLU A 95 17.00 -14.96 -5.97
C GLU A 95 16.57 -13.54 -6.38
N VAL A 96 15.55 -13.03 -5.71
CA VAL A 96 15.19 -11.62 -5.78
C VAL A 96 16.14 -10.83 -4.88
N SER A 97 17.06 -10.08 -5.52
CA SER A 97 18.04 -9.25 -4.82
C SER A 97 17.45 -7.95 -4.24
N GLY A 98 16.29 -7.52 -4.72
CA GLY A 98 15.63 -6.31 -4.24
C GLY A 98 14.31 -6.02 -4.93
N ILE A 99 13.45 -5.26 -4.25
CA ILE A 99 12.17 -4.77 -4.76
C ILE A 99 12.20 -3.25 -4.70
N LYS A 100 11.79 -2.60 -5.79
CA LYS A 100 11.63 -1.15 -5.89
C LYS A 100 10.15 -0.84 -6.06
N VAL A 101 9.58 0.00 -5.20
CA VAL A 101 8.21 0.49 -5.36
C VAL A 101 8.29 1.91 -5.91
N THR A 102 7.55 2.18 -6.99
CA THR A 102 7.39 3.53 -7.55
C THR A 102 5.91 3.86 -7.69
N LYS A 103 5.57 5.13 -7.45
CA LYS A 103 4.26 5.67 -7.82
C LYS A 103 4.34 6.16 -9.26
N GLU A 104 3.72 5.45 -10.18
CA GLU A 104 3.58 5.90 -11.56
C GLU A 104 2.39 6.87 -11.69
N PRO A 105 2.53 8.00 -12.41
CA PRO A 105 1.40 8.86 -12.74
C PRO A 105 0.39 8.09 -13.60
N LYS A 106 -0.91 8.23 -13.31
CA LYS A 106 -2.00 7.58 -14.08
C LYS A 106 -2.14 8.06 -15.54
N ASP A 107 -1.25 8.92 -16.03
CA ASP A 107 -1.37 9.62 -17.32
C ASP A 107 -0.79 8.89 -18.55
N PHE A 108 -0.27 7.66 -18.41
CA PHE A 108 0.45 7.01 -19.51
C PHE A 108 -0.34 6.04 -20.41
N TYR A 109 -1.63 5.78 -20.16
CA TYR A 109 -2.43 4.86 -20.98
C TYR A 109 -3.50 5.50 -21.88
N ASN A 110 -3.48 6.83 -22.06
CA ASN A 110 -4.26 7.49 -23.12
C ASN A 110 -3.40 7.80 -24.33
N ARG A 111 -2.94 6.76 -25.05
CA ARG A 111 -2.63 6.79 -26.49
C ARG A 111 -2.87 5.42 -27.11
#